data_AF-A0A7J6UYY3-F1
#
_entry.id   AF-A0A7J6UYY3-F1
#
_cell.length_a   1.000
_cell.length_b   1.000
_cell.length_c   1.000
_cell.angle_alpha   90.00
_cell.angle_beta   90.00
_cell.angle_gamma   90.00
#
_symmetry.space_group_name_H-M   'P 1'
#
loop_
_entity.id
_entity.type
_entity.pdbx_description
1 polymer ?
#
loop_
_entity_poly.entity_id
_entity_poly.type
_entity_poly.pdbx_seq_one_letter_code
_entity_poly.pdbx_strand_id
1 'polypeptide(L)'
;MEIVSEDRIEEYVSNKKPNLFENSQDLKLRYNELLIELEELRLRSAAMEDNLIDVKQQRDDALKQNFDLVKTVKDISIERDILQGKLQELEIFAKQREKELIKERDDELNRKLEVMEGSSKRIRVFSKSMNSVKECVLKVIEEIDEERSEKNVEIADSNVEELDLLDEESKGFVMEIKSVYKLVMKVGLRLTKYKEKRKKEKKELENSVVSLTEENRDINSLLRIALVEKEEVERSLSRLKGSGEQKKVTILQFAERGLQKVGFGFIMGASSGDTVDDEISTTGEKSESSECEEEVVSLVSTVETIMKNLRLEIVQLKQSLEEYRSDNWQLQSLTEKQAKKIAECTTYISNLEERENRVAKNVEQLVSEITRLQEEVERWREACELEVEAGIHVIKEHEREARIFREELGKAKASLDTLTNKLKLKEQLASAAVAAQEAAQKSLHVADRRAAELNERIEELTRQLEVADSRGERNIRRKVRHICWPWRAFKVIPGGPLGRNAKRMVPEMQGLLHYRI
;
A
#
# COMPACT_ATOMS: atom_id res chain seq x y z
N MET A 1 25.68 -138.71 7.88
CA MET A 1 24.51 -139.57 7.66
C MET A 1 23.32 -138.62 7.70
N GLU A 2 22.57 -138.31 6.66
CA GLU A 2 22.48 -138.97 5.37
C GLU A 2 23.71 -138.82 4.45
N ILE A 3 24.98 -138.89 4.84
CA ILE A 3 25.76 -140.15 4.89
C ILE A 3 27.15 -139.51 4.88
N VAL A 4 27.95 -139.64 5.94
CA VAL A 4 29.30 -140.21 5.71
C VAL A 4 30.25 -139.05 5.34
N SER A 5 31.52 -139.07 5.60
CA SER A 5 32.43 -139.89 6.41
C SER A 5 33.77 -139.16 6.30
N GLU A 6 34.72 -139.45 7.18
CA GLU A 6 36.11 -138.97 7.07
C GLU A 6 36.24 -137.44 7.33
N ASP A 7 37.29 -136.92 7.98
CA ASP A 7 38.49 -137.58 8.45
C ASP A 7 39.11 -136.85 9.64
N ARG A 8 39.95 -137.62 10.33
CA ARG A 8 40.81 -137.35 11.48
C ARG A 8 41.39 -135.93 11.57
N ILE A 9 41.59 -135.48 12.81
CA ILE A 9 42.88 -135.06 13.39
C ILE A 9 42.67 -134.87 14.91
N GLU A 10 43.35 -135.71 15.70
CA GLU A 10 43.68 -135.41 17.09
C GLU A 10 44.86 -134.44 17.14
N GLU A 11 44.90 -133.59 18.17
CA GLU A 11 45.99 -133.48 19.16
C GLU A 11 46.24 -132.03 19.63
N TYR A 12 46.60 -131.94 20.91
CA TYR A 12 47.21 -130.82 21.66
C TYR A 12 46.35 -129.71 22.28
N VAL A 13 46.19 -129.88 23.59
CA VAL A 13 45.82 -128.93 24.65
C VAL A 13 46.86 -127.80 24.78
N SER A 14 46.42 -126.53 24.85
CA SER A 14 47.02 -125.53 25.77
C SER A 14 46.15 -124.28 25.99
N ASN A 15 45.61 -124.19 27.21
CA ASN A 15 45.37 -123.01 28.05
C ASN A 15 45.17 -121.61 27.42
N LYS A 16 43.93 -121.13 27.46
CA LYS A 16 43.52 -119.81 28.01
C LYS A 16 42.01 -119.79 28.24
N LYS A 17 41.56 -119.81 29.51
CA LYS A 17 40.14 -119.63 29.88
C LYS A 17 39.72 -118.18 29.59
N PRO A 18 38.61 -117.91 28.89
CA PRO A 18 37.95 -116.61 28.96
C PRO A 18 37.02 -116.58 30.19
N ASN A 19 37.13 -115.51 30.99
CA ASN A 19 36.25 -115.20 32.11
C ASN A 19 34.81 -114.95 31.60
N LEU A 20 33.97 -115.99 31.64
CA LEU A 20 32.54 -115.91 31.31
C LEU A 20 31.72 -115.02 32.27
N PHE A 21 32.28 -114.63 33.43
CA PHE A 21 31.61 -113.82 34.44
C PHE A 21 31.67 -112.30 34.16
N GLU A 22 32.78 -111.80 33.59
CA GLU A 22 32.95 -110.37 33.27
C GLU A 22 32.08 -109.93 32.08
N ASN A 23 31.92 -110.79 31.07
CA ASN A 23 31.06 -110.51 29.91
C ASN A 23 29.56 -110.42 30.27
N SER A 24 29.11 -111.11 31.33
CA SER A 24 27.72 -111.05 31.79
C SER A 24 27.43 -109.75 32.55
N GLN A 25 28.42 -109.21 33.28
CA GLN A 25 28.32 -107.93 33.98
C GLN A 25 28.36 -106.75 33.02
N ASP A 26 29.23 -106.79 32.01
CA ASP A 26 29.34 -105.73 30.98
C ASP A 26 28.06 -105.64 30.13
N LEU A 27 27.44 -106.77 29.78
CA LEU A 27 26.15 -106.79 29.09
C LEU A 27 25.03 -106.16 29.93
N LYS A 28 25.04 -106.39 31.24
CA LYS A 28 24.05 -105.85 32.18
C LYS A 28 24.19 -104.33 32.33
N LEU A 29 25.42 -103.83 32.37
CA LEU A 29 25.73 -102.40 32.39
C LEU A 29 25.23 -101.72 31.11
N ARG A 30 25.54 -102.28 29.93
CA ARG A 30 25.04 -101.75 28.64
C ARG A 30 23.52 -101.78 28.52
N TYR A 31 22.87 -102.83 29.03
CA TYR A 31 21.41 -102.90 29.06
C TYR A 31 20.81 -101.81 29.95
N ASN A 32 21.40 -101.56 31.11
CA ASN A 32 20.96 -100.49 32.01
C ASN A 32 21.22 -99.09 31.43
N GLU A 33 22.35 -98.87 30.76
CA GLU A 33 22.65 -97.62 30.04
C GLU A 33 21.64 -97.35 28.92
N LEU A 34 21.33 -98.36 28.11
CA LEU A 34 20.30 -98.26 27.08
C LEU A 34 18.92 -97.96 27.66
N LEU A 35 18.59 -98.50 28.84
CA LEU A 35 17.32 -98.23 29.52
C LEU A 35 17.22 -96.78 29.98
N ILE A 36 18.32 -96.23 30.52
CA ILE A 36 18.41 -94.81 30.88
C ILE A 36 18.29 -93.92 29.65
N GLU A 37 18.99 -94.21 28.55
CA GLU A 37 18.87 -93.43 27.31
C GLU A 37 17.45 -93.47 26.74
N LEU A 38 16.77 -94.62 26.81
CA LEU A 38 15.40 -94.77 26.34
C LEU A 38 14.43 -93.95 27.20
N GLU A 39 14.66 -93.89 28.51
CA GLU A 39 13.88 -93.10 29.46
C GLU A 39 14.12 -91.59 29.28
N GLU A 40 15.37 -91.17 29.04
CA GLU A 40 15.73 -89.79 28.67
C GLU A 40 15.11 -89.37 27.34
N LEU A 41 15.13 -90.23 26.32
CA LEU A 41 14.46 -89.99 25.04
C LEU A 41 12.95 -89.88 25.21
N ARG A 42 12.36 -90.68 26.10
CA ARG A 42 10.93 -90.59 26.44
C ARG A 42 10.57 -89.25 27.09
N LEU A 43 11.36 -88.83 28.07
CA LEU A 43 11.18 -87.52 28.73
C LEU A 43 11.37 -86.37 27.75
N ARG A 44 12.35 -86.47 26.84
CA ARG A 44 12.60 -85.48 25.80
C ARG A 44 11.48 -85.44 24.76
N SER A 45 10.91 -86.59 24.41
CA SER A 45 9.72 -86.69 23.54
C SER A 45 8.51 -86.01 24.19
N ALA A 46 8.25 -86.31 25.46
CA ALA A 46 7.16 -85.68 26.22
C ALA A 46 7.34 -84.15 26.30
N ALA A 47 8.55 -83.67 26.60
CA ALA A 47 8.85 -82.24 26.61
C ALA A 47 8.69 -81.59 25.22
N MET A 48 9.03 -82.28 24.12
CA MET A 48 8.78 -81.77 22.77
C MET A 48 7.29 -81.72 22.43
N GLU A 49 6.49 -82.67 22.91
CA GLU A 49 5.03 -82.67 22.74
C GLU A 49 4.39 -81.47 23.48
N ASP A 50 4.82 -81.19 24.72
CA ASP A 50 4.35 -80.02 25.48
C ASP A 50 4.72 -78.70 24.78
N ASN A 51 5.96 -78.56 24.31
CA ASN A 51 6.37 -77.39 23.52
C ASN A 51 5.55 -77.25 22.22
N LEU A 52 5.16 -78.35 21.60
CA LEU A 52 4.30 -78.35 20.41
C LEU A 52 2.89 -77.85 20.72
N ILE A 53 2.37 -78.14 21.92
CA ILE A 53 1.08 -77.62 22.39
C ILE A 53 1.19 -76.11 22.64
N ASP A 54 2.24 -75.65 23.33
CA ASP A 54 2.46 -74.23 23.61
C ASP A 54 2.60 -73.40 22.32
N VAL A 55 3.38 -73.91 21.35
CA VAL A 55 3.54 -73.24 20.04
C VAL A 55 2.22 -73.18 19.27
N LYS A 56 1.40 -74.24 19.31
CA LYS A 56 0.07 -74.22 18.69
C LYS A 56 -0.84 -73.18 19.36
N GLN A 57 -0.80 -73.09 20.67
CA GLN A 57 -1.61 -72.13 21.42
C GLN A 57 -1.18 -70.68 21.14
N GLN A 58 0.12 -70.40 21.14
CA GLN A 58 0.66 -69.10 20.74
C GLN A 58 0.28 -68.73 19.31
N ARG A 59 0.34 -69.69 18.37
CA ARG A 59 -0.09 -69.48 16.99
C ARG A 59 -1.58 -69.12 16.92
N ASP A 60 -2.42 -69.84 17.65
CA ASP A 60 -3.87 -69.63 17.62
C ASP A 60 -4.25 -68.28 18.25
N ASP A 61 -3.56 -67.86 19.31
CA ASP A 61 -3.76 -66.54 19.91
C ASP A 61 -3.23 -65.41 19.02
N ALA A 62 -2.10 -65.60 18.34
CA ALA A 62 -1.61 -64.66 17.32
C ALA A 62 -2.57 -64.55 16.13
N LEU A 63 -3.23 -65.65 15.73
CA LEU A 63 -4.24 -65.65 14.68
C LEU A 63 -5.49 -64.85 15.10
N LYS A 64 -5.94 -64.98 16.36
CA LYS A 64 -7.05 -64.16 16.89
C LYS A 64 -6.69 -62.68 16.92
N GLN A 65 -5.50 -62.33 17.42
CA GLN A 65 -5.04 -60.94 17.43
C GLN A 65 -4.95 -60.35 16.01
N ASN A 66 -4.42 -61.11 15.05
CA ASN A 66 -4.40 -60.67 13.65
C ASN A 66 -5.81 -60.48 13.07
N PHE A 67 -6.75 -61.35 13.42
CA PHE A 67 -8.14 -61.19 13.01
C PHE A 67 -8.76 -59.91 13.56
N ASP A 68 -8.57 -59.62 14.85
CA ASP A 68 -9.07 -58.41 15.49
C ASP A 68 -8.43 -57.15 14.90
N LEU A 69 -7.11 -57.16 14.64
CA LEU A 69 -6.41 -56.07 13.97
C LEU A 69 -6.90 -55.83 12.55
N VAL A 70 -7.17 -56.89 11.78
CA VAL A 70 -7.74 -56.75 10.42
C VAL A 70 -9.13 -56.13 10.49
N LYS A 71 -9.93 -56.45 11.52
CA LYS A 71 -11.25 -55.85 11.72
C LYS A 71 -11.14 -54.36 12.05
N THR A 72 -10.28 -53.98 13.00
CA THR A 72 -10.10 -52.56 13.36
C THR A 72 -9.55 -51.73 12.20
N VAL A 73 -8.62 -52.28 11.40
CA VAL A 73 -8.12 -51.61 10.19
C VAL A 73 -9.23 -51.39 9.16
N LYS A 74 -10.15 -52.34 8.99
CA LYS A 74 -11.32 -52.16 8.10
C LYS A 74 -12.25 -51.07 8.61
N ASP A 75 -12.55 -51.05 9.90
CA ASP A 75 -13.42 -50.05 10.50
C ASP A 75 -12.82 -48.63 10.36
N ILE A 76 -11.51 -48.48 10.65
CA ILE A 76 -10.77 -47.23 10.44
C ILE A 76 -10.75 -46.82 8.97
N SER A 77 -10.62 -47.78 8.03
CA SER A 77 -10.67 -47.49 6.59
C SER A 77 -12.03 -46.91 6.18
N ILE A 78 -13.12 -47.46 6.71
CA ILE A 78 -14.47 -46.97 6.42
C ILE A 78 -14.65 -45.55 6.98
N GLU A 79 -14.22 -45.29 8.22
CA GLU A 79 -14.26 -43.96 8.81
C GLU A 79 -13.44 -42.93 8.02
N ARG A 80 -12.23 -43.31 7.59
CA ARG A 80 -11.39 -42.47 6.74
C ARG A 80 -12.10 -42.10 5.45
N ASP A 81 -12.72 -43.07 4.77
CA ASP A 81 -13.39 -42.85 3.50
C ASP A 81 -14.61 -41.91 3.67
N ILE A 82 -15.35 -42.05 4.79
CA ILE A 82 -16.44 -41.12 5.15
C ILE A 82 -15.92 -39.70 5.41
N LEU A 83 -14.84 -39.56 6.17
CA LEU A 83 -14.24 -38.25 6.45
C LEU A 83 -13.68 -37.59 5.18
N GLN A 84 -13.11 -38.40 4.29
CA GLN A 84 -12.60 -37.92 3.00
C GLN A 84 -13.74 -37.40 2.12
N GLY A 85 -14.91 -38.05 2.12
CA GLY A 85 -16.11 -37.55 1.44
C GLY A 85 -16.59 -36.20 2.01
N LYS A 86 -16.68 -36.09 3.34
CA LYS A 86 -17.07 -34.83 4.01
C LYS A 86 -16.09 -33.69 3.73
N LEU A 87 -14.79 -33.97 3.68
CA LEU A 87 -13.77 -32.98 3.32
C LEU A 87 -13.96 -32.47 1.88
N GLN A 88 -14.25 -33.37 0.93
CA GLN A 88 -14.53 -32.97 -0.46
C GLN A 88 -15.78 -32.11 -0.57
N GLU A 89 -16.86 -32.45 0.15
CA GLU A 89 -18.08 -31.65 0.20
C GLU A 89 -17.83 -30.24 0.75
N LEU A 90 -17.09 -30.14 1.87
CA LEU A 90 -16.71 -28.85 2.45
C LEU A 90 -15.79 -28.04 1.53
N GLU A 91 -14.87 -28.69 0.82
CA GLU A 91 -13.98 -28.03 -0.15
C GLU A 91 -14.80 -27.46 -1.33
N ILE A 92 -15.76 -28.22 -1.85
CA ILE A 92 -16.66 -27.75 -2.91
C ILE A 92 -17.50 -26.57 -2.41
N PHE A 93 -18.07 -26.67 -1.21
CA PHE A 93 -18.87 -25.60 -0.60
C PHE A 93 -18.04 -24.33 -0.39
N ALA A 94 -16.82 -24.45 0.13
CA ALA A 94 -15.90 -23.33 0.33
C ALA A 94 -15.55 -22.64 -1.00
N LYS A 95 -15.21 -23.41 -2.05
CA LYS A 95 -14.93 -22.86 -3.39
C LYS A 95 -16.13 -22.16 -4.01
N GLN A 96 -17.34 -22.68 -3.78
CA GLN A 96 -18.57 -22.06 -4.25
C GLN A 96 -18.81 -20.71 -3.55
N ARG A 97 -18.67 -20.69 -2.22
CA ARG A 97 -18.81 -19.49 -1.38
C ARG A 97 -17.78 -18.42 -1.75
N GLU A 98 -16.54 -18.81 -1.99
CA GLU A 98 -15.47 -17.91 -2.41
C GLU A 98 -15.81 -17.25 -3.76
N LYS A 99 -16.27 -18.02 -4.75
CA LYS A 99 -16.69 -17.49 -6.06
C LYS A 99 -17.86 -16.52 -5.95
N GLU A 100 -18.82 -16.77 -5.07
CA GLU A 100 -19.93 -15.84 -4.81
C GLU A 100 -19.44 -14.52 -4.21
N LEU A 101 -18.55 -14.58 -3.23
CA LEU A 101 -17.96 -13.38 -2.60
C LEU A 101 -17.12 -12.56 -3.59
N ILE A 102 -16.37 -13.23 -4.48
CA ILE A 102 -15.61 -12.56 -5.54
C ILE A 102 -16.56 -11.81 -6.47
N LYS A 103 -17.65 -12.46 -6.93
CA LYS A 103 -18.65 -11.79 -7.79
C LYS A 103 -19.31 -10.60 -7.11
N GLU A 104 -19.71 -10.76 -5.85
CA GLU A 104 -20.32 -9.67 -5.09
C GLU A 104 -19.37 -8.48 -4.92
N ARG A 105 -18.08 -8.75 -4.68
CA ARG A 105 -17.05 -7.71 -4.62
C ARG A 105 -16.81 -7.03 -5.97
N ASP A 106 -16.76 -7.80 -7.05
CA ASP A 106 -16.58 -7.26 -8.40
C ASP A 106 -17.77 -6.38 -8.81
N ASP A 107 -19.00 -6.81 -8.52
CA ASP A 107 -20.21 -6.04 -8.80
C ASP A 107 -20.24 -4.72 -8.00
N GLU A 108 -19.83 -4.74 -6.73
CA GLU A 108 -19.74 -3.56 -5.88
C GLU A 108 -18.64 -2.58 -6.36
N LEU A 109 -17.48 -3.10 -6.77
CA LEU A 109 -16.40 -2.29 -7.34
C LEU A 109 -16.83 -1.64 -8.65
N ASN A 110 -17.52 -2.37 -9.52
CA ASN A 110 -18.02 -1.84 -10.79
C ASN A 110 -19.02 -0.71 -10.57
N ARG A 111 -19.96 -0.85 -9.62
CA ARG A 111 -20.90 0.23 -9.25
C ARG A 111 -20.18 1.47 -8.76
N LYS A 112 -19.17 1.31 -7.90
CA LYS A 112 -18.36 2.46 -7.42
C LYS A 112 -17.58 3.12 -8.53
N LEU A 113 -17.05 2.34 -9.47
CA LEU A 113 -16.28 2.84 -10.61
C LEU A 113 -17.16 3.65 -11.56
N GLU A 114 -18.38 3.21 -11.83
CA GLU A 114 -19.36 3.93 -12.65
C GLU A 114 -19.75 5.27 -12.02
N VAL A 115 -19.99 5.30 -10.69
CA VAL A 115 -20.25 6.54 -9.94
C VAL A 115 -19.05 7.49 -9.98
N MET A 116 -17.83 6.96 -9.80
CA MET A 116 -16.60 7.77 -9.89
C MET A 116 -16.40 8.34 -11.30
N GLU A 117 -16.59 7.56 -12.35
CA GLU A 117 -16.49 8.05 -13.73
C GLU A 117 -17.51 9.16 -14.02
N GLY A 118 -18.75 9.01 -13.57
CA GLY A 118 -19.77 10.05 -13.65
C GLY A 118 -19.33 11.33 -12.93
N SER A 119 -18.83 11.21 -11.70
CA SER A 119 -18.32 12.37 -10.94
C SER A 119 -17.11 13.05 -11.60
N SER A 120 -16.19 12.27 -12.17
CA SER A 120 -14.99 12.77 -12.85
C SER A 120 -15.34 13.53 -14.14
N LYS A 121 -16.32 13.02 -14.91
CA LYS A 121 -16.86 13.72 -16.08
C LYS A 121 -17.50 15.07 -15.68
N ARG A 122 -18.29 15.10 -14.59
CA ARG A 122 -18.87 16.35 -14.06
C ARG A 122 -17.79 17.37 -13.68
N ILE A 123 -16.81 16.98 -12.88
CA ILE A 123 -15.71 17.85 -12.44
C ILE A 123 -14.95 18.43 -13.65
N ARG A 124 -14.73 17.63 -14.69
CA ARG A 124 -14.05 18.08 -15.91
C ARG A 124 -14.82 19.20 -16.63
N VAL A 125 -16.14 19.04 -16.80
CA VAL A 125 -16.97 20.06 -17.46
C VAL A 125 -17.01 21.35 -16.64
N PHE A 126 -17.22 21.25 -15.32
CA PHE A 126 -17.18 22.40 -14.42
C PHE A 126 -15.86 23.15 -14.45
N SER A 127 -14.73 22.42 -14.41
CA SER A 127 -13.39 23.00 -14.47
C SER A 127 -13.16 23.79 -15.76
N LYS A 128 -13.57 23.25 -16.92
CA LYS A 128 -13.49 23.97 -18.20
C LYS A 128 -14.29 25.28 -18.16
N SER A 129 -15.57 25.23 -17.77
CA SER A 129 -16.43 26.42 -17.74
C SER A 129 -15.94 27.48 -16.73
N MET A 130 -15.43 27.05 -15.58
CA MET A 130 -14.89 27.96 -14.57
C MET A 130 -13.58 28.61 -15.00
N ASN A 131 -12.74 27.90 -15.75
CA ASN A 131 -11.54 28.47 -16.37
C ASN A 131 -11.88 29.56 -17.39
N SER A 132 -12.94 29.41 -18.19
CA SER A 132 -13.40 30.47 -19.10
C SER A 132 -13.83 31.75 -18.35
N VAL A 133 -14.50 31.61 -17.20
CA VAL A 133 -14.83 32.75 -16.34
C VAL A 133 -13.57 33.38 -15.75
N LYS A 134 -12.64 32.56 -15.24
CA LYS A 134 -11.36 33.02 -14.70
C LYS A 134 -10.57 33.84 -15.74
N GLU A 135 -10.45 33.35 -16.96
CA GLU A 135 -9.78 34.08 -18.05
C GLU A 135 -10.46 35.41 -18.35
N CYS A 136 -11.80 35.45 -18.39
CA CYS A 136 -12.53 36.71 -18.58
C CYS A 136 -12.34 37.70 -17.43
N VAL A 137 -12.32 37.24 -16.18
CA VAL A 137 -12.06 38.10 -15.02
C VAL A 137 -10.63 38.62 -15.04
N LEU A 138 -9.64 37.78 -15.35
CA LEU A 138 -8.25 38.19 -15.48
C LEU A 138 -8.08 39.26 -16.56
N LYS A 139 -8.73 39.09 -17.72
CA LYS A 139 -8.74 40.12 -18.78
C LYS A 139 -9.32 41.45 -18.29
N VAL A 140 -10.43 41.41 -17.55
CA VAL A 140 -11.02 42.64 -16.97
C VAL A 140 -10.08 43.30 -15.95
N ILE A 141 -9.35 42.51 -15.14
CA ILE A 141 -8.37 43.03 -14.19
C ILE A 141 -7.18 43.65 -14.93
N GLU A 142 -6.63 42.98 -15.95
CA GLU A 142 -5.56 43.51 -16.79
C GLU A 142 -5.98 44.82 -17.49
N GLU A 143 -7.23 44.93 -17.95
CA GLU A 143 -7.80 46.16 -18.52
C GLU A 143 -7.89 47.33 -17.51
N ILE A 144 -8.02 47.04 -16.21
CA ILE A 144 -7.99 48.02 -15.10
C ILE A 144 -6.55 48.46 -14.83
N ASP A 145 -5.61 47.52 -14.79
CA ASP A 145 -4.22 47.77 -14.38
C ASP A 145 -3.36 48.42 -15.47
N GLU A 146 -3.63 48.17 -16.76
CA GLU A 146 -2.84 48.77 -17.85
C GLU A 146 -3.45 50.06 -18.44
N GLU A 147 -2.68 51.15 -18.37
CA GLU A 147 -2.85 52.36 -19.20
C GLU A 147 -2.51 52.11 -20.69
N ARG A 148 -2.00 50.92 -21.04
CA ARG A 148 -1.62 50.54 -22.42
C ARG A 148 -1.91 49.07 -22.73
N SER A 149 -3.04 48.79 -23.38
CA SER A 149 -3.06 48.02 -24.64
C SER A 149 -4.48 47.86 -25.17
N GLU A 150 -4.68 48.29 -26.42
CA GLU A 150 -5.79 47.81 -27.24
C GLU A 150 -5.31 46.51 -27.88
N LYS A 151 -5.78 45.37 -27.36
CA LYS A 151 -5.80 44.13 -28.12
C LYS A 151 -7.20 43.56 -28.09
N ASN A 152 -7.90 43.74 -29.20
CA ASN A 152 -9.00 42.86 -29.59
C ASN A 152 -8.49 41.42 -29.57
N VAL A 153 -9.30 40.46 -29.13
CA VAL A 153 -9.53 39.19 -29.85
C VAL A 153 -10.64 38.37 -29.16
N GLU A 154 -11.57 38.00 -30.05
CA GLU A 154 -12.46 36.85 -30.15
C GLU A 154 -12.74 36.01 -28.90
N ILE A 155 -14.02 36.00 -28.57
CA ILE A 155 -14.63 35.09 -27.62
C ILE A 155 -14.95 33.81 -28.38
N ALA A 156 -14.23 32.73 -28.05
CA ALA A 156 -14.60 31.40 -28.46
C ALA A 156 -15.93 31.04 -27.79
N ASP A 157 -17.02 31.10 -28.56
CA ASP A 157 -18.30 30.54 -28.19
C ASP A 157 -18.19 29.03 -28.38
N SER A 158 -17.89 28.31 -27.30
CA SER A 158 -17.84 26.86 -27.35
C SER A 158 -18.64 26.24 -26.21
N ASN A 159 -19.30 25.14 -26.57
CA ASN A 159 -19.82 24.07 -25.72
C ASN A 159 -21.32 24.14 -25.40
N VAL A 160 -22.14 24.18 -26.46
CA VAL A 160 -23.55 23.76 -26.36
C VAL A 160 -23.66 22.21 -26.33
N GLU A 161 -22.68 21.48 -26.87
CA GLU A 161 -22.78 20.02 -27.07
C GLU A 161 -22.41 19.17 -25.84
N GLU A 162 -21.65 19.70 -24.86
CA GLU A 162 -21.24 18.94 -23.65
C GLU A 162 -22.28 19.01 -22.50
N LEU A 163 -23.41 19.72 -22.72
CA LEU A 163 -24.43 19.99 -21.69
C LEU A 163 -25.43 18.84 -21.49
N ASP A 164 -25.60 17.98 -22.50
CA ASP A 164 -26.58 16.88 -22.49
C ASP A 164 -26.17 15.68 -21.62
N LEU A 165 -24.91 15.66 -21.17
CA LEU A 165 -24.33 14.58 -20.35
C LEU A 165 -24.43 14.82 -18.83
N LEU A 166 -25.07 15.91 -18.41
CA LEU A 166 -25.11 16.34 -17.01
C LEU A 166 -26.51 16.13 -16.41
N ASP A 167 -26.56 15.81 -15.12
CA ASP A 167 -27.81 15.77 -14.36
C ASP A 167 -28.44 17.17 -14.28
N GLU A 168 -29.76 17.27 -14.09
CA GLU A 168 -30.48 18.56 -14.05
C GLU A 168 -29.91 19.56 -13.03
N GLU A 169 -29.45 19.06 -11.86
CA GLU A 169 -28.79 19.89 -10.86
C GLU A 169 -27.43 20.44 -11.37
N SER A 170 -26.67 19.60 -12.08
CA SER A 170 -25.38 20.01 -12.67
C SER A 170 -25.57 20.97 -13.84
N LYS A 171 -26.64 20.82 -14.63
CA LYS A 171 -27.02 21.79 -15.66
C LYS A 171 -27.34 23.16 -15.04
N GLY A 172 -28.03 23.18 -13.91
CA GLY A 172 -28.29 24.40 -13.14
C GLY A 172 -27.01 25.17 -12.80
N PHE A 173 -26.00 24.48 -12.27
CA PHE A 173 -24.71 25.08 -11.96
C PHE A 173 -23.97 25.61 -13.20
N VAL A 174 -23.95 24.87 -14.32
CA VAL A 174 -23.29 25.36 -15.55
C VAL A 174 -24.01 26.60 -16.11
N MET A 175 -25.34 26.64 -16.02
CA MET A 175 -26.13 27.81 -16.40
C MET A 175 -25.83 29.02 -15.51
N GLU A 176 -25.63 28.80 -14.22
CA GLU A 176 -25.21 29.84 -13.28
C GLU A 176 -23.81 30.37 -13.61
N ILE A 177 -22.83 29.49 -13.90
CA ILE A 177 -21.49 29.88 -14.37
C ILE A 177 -21.59 30.72 -15.66
N LYS A 178 -22.46 30.34 -16.60
CA LYS A 178 -22.72 31.11 -17.82
C LYS A 178 -23.35 32.48 -17.53
N SER A 179 -24.20 32.57 -16.50
CA SER A 179 -24.75 33.85 -16.05
C SER A 179 -23.67 34.77 -15.47
N VAL A 180 -22.74 34.21 -14.68
CA VAL A 180 -21.57 34.92 -14.14
C VAL A 180 -20.68 35.40 -15.28
N TYR A 181 -20.41 34.55 -16.27
CA TYR A 181 -19.66 34.93 -17.47
C TYR A 181 -20.27 36.16 -18.17
N LYS A 182 -21.59 36.15 -18.42
CA LYS A 182 -22.32 37.29 -19.01
C LYS A 182 -22.23 38.55 -18.15
N LEU A 183 -22.27 38.41 -16.83
CA LEU A 183 -22.15 39.53 -15.91
C LEU A 183 -20.74 40.15 -15.97
N VAL A 184 -19.69 39.32 -15.98
CA VAL A 184 -18.30 39.76 -16.13
C VAL A 184 -18.10 40.52 -17.44
N MET A 185 -18.66 40.01 -18.55
CA MET A 185 -18.63 40.72 -19.84
C MET A 185 -19.33 42.09 -19.78
N LYS A 186 -20.47 42.17 -19.09
CA LYS A 186 -21.18 43.44 -18.89
C LYS A 186 -20.38 44.44 -18.04
N VAL A 187 -19.61 43.95 -17.06
CA VAL A 187 -18.69 44.77 -16.26
C VAL A 187 -17.55 45.30 -17.13
N GLY A 188 -16.90 44.45 -17.93
CA GLY A 188 -15.87 44.87 -18.88
C GLY A 188 -16.35 45.98 -19.82
N LEU A 189 -17.54 45.82 -20.43
CA LEU A 189 -18.14 46.84 -21.29
C LEU A 189 -18.48 48.17 -20.57
N ARG A 190 -18.79 48.13 -19.28
CA ARG A 190 -19.03 49.36 -18.49
C ARG A 190 -17.72 50.04 -18.12
N LEU A 191 -16.69 49.25 -17.83
CA LEU A 191 -15.37 49.74 -17.51
C LEU A 191 -14.74 50.47 -18.70
N THR A 192 -14.82 49.90 -19.90
CA THR A 192 -14.31 50.56 -21.13
C THR A 192 -15.00 51.91 -21.38
N LYS A 193 -16.33 51.97 -21.25
CA LYS A 193 -17.10 53.23 -21.33
C LYS A 193 -16.67 54.27 -20.29
N TYR A 194 -16.42 53.83 -19.05
CA TYR A 194 -15.93 54.72 -18.00
C TYR A 194 -14.51 55.24 -18.31
N LYS A 195 -13.61 54.37 -18.78
CA LYS A 195 -12.23 54.72 -19.19
C LYS A 195 -12.24 55.74 -20.32
N GLU A 196 -13.12 55.59 -21.31
CA GLU A 196 -13.30 56.58 -22.39
C GLU A 196 -13.82 57.92 -21.88
N LYS A 197 -14.84 57.92 -21.02
CA LYS A 197 -15.35 59.15 -20.41
C LYS A 197 -14.25 59.87 -19.63
N ARG A 198 -13.49 59.12 -18.83
CA ARG A 198 -12.38 59.69 -18.05
C ARG A 198 -11.26 60.23 -18.93
N LYS A 199 -10.95 59.57 -20.05
CA LYS A 199 -10.00 60.09 -21.07
C LYS A 199 -10.49 61.40 -21.69
N LYS A 200 -11.79 61.54 -21.98
CA LYS A 200 -12.37 62.79 -22.50
C LYS A 200 -12.27 63.93 -21.48
N GLU A 201 -12.70 63.68 -20.25
CA GLU A 201 -12.58 64.65 -19.15
C GLU A 201 -11.11 65.06 -18.92
N LYS A 202 -10.17 64.11 -18.94
CA LYS A 202 -8.74 64.40 -18.83
C LYS A 202 -8.26 65.34 -19.94
N LYS A 203 -8.64 65.07 -21.20
CA LYS A 203 -8.28 65.93 -22.34
C LYS A 203 -8.90 67.33 -22.23
N GLU A 204 -10.15 67.43 -21.78
CA GLU A 204 -10.81 68.72 -21.56
C GLU A 204 -10.11 69.55 -20.48
N LEU A 205 -9.73 68.91 -19.37
CA LEU A 205 -8.95 69.54 -18.30
C LEU A 205 -7.54 69.93 -18.78
N GLU A 206 -6.85 69.07 -19.53
CA GLU A 206 -5.55 69.37 -20.13
C GLU A 206 -5.64 70.59 -21.06
N ASN A 207 -6.65 70.64 -21.95
CA ASN A 207 -6.89 71.79 -22.83
C ASN A 207 -7.20 73.06 -22.05
N SER A 208 -8.01 72.96 -20.99
CA SER A 208 -8.33 74.09 -20.11
C SER A 208 -7.09 74.62 -19.38
N VAL A 209 -6.23 73.73 -18.88
CA VAL A 209 -4.95 74.11 -18.26
C VAL A 209 -4.05 74.81 -19.28
N VAL A 210 -3.93 74.29 -20.51
CA VAL A 210 -3.15 74.94 -21.57
C VAL A 210 -3.68 76.34 -21.86
N SER A 211 -5.00 76.49 -22.07
CA SER A 211 -5.66 77.79 -22.28
C SER A 211 -5.38 78.78 -21.13
N LEU A 212 -5.51 78.33 -19.88
CA LEU A 212 -5.22 79.17 -18.71
C LEU A 212 -3.73 79.53 -18.59
N THR A 213 -2.82 78.67 -19.02
CA THR A 213 -1.38 79.00 -19.04
C THR A 213 -1.04 80.00 -20.15
N GLU A 214 -1.73 79.94 -21.28
CA GLU A 214 -1.61 80.91 -22.38
C GLU A 214 -2.18 82.28 -21.96
N GLU A 215 -3.39 82.32 -21.39
CA GLU A 215 -3.98 83.56 -20.86
C GLU A 215 -3.11 84.19 -19.76
N ASN A 216 -2.56 83.39 -18.84
CA ASN A 216 -1.62 83.90 -17.83
C ASN A 216 -0.34 84.46 -18.47
N ARG A 217 0.13 83.87 -19.58
CA ARG A 217 1.28 84.38 -20.33
C ARG A 217 0.95 85.73 -21.00
N ASP A 218 -0.25 85.84 -21.57
CA ASP A 218 -0.73 87.07 -22.22
C ASP A 218 -0.95 88.19 -21.20
N ILE A 219 -1.58 87.91 -20.07
CA ILE A 219 -1.74 88.86 -18.95
C ILE A 219 -0.36 89.32 -18.45
N ASN A 220 0.59 88.39 -18.28
CA ASN A 220 1.96 88.74 -17.87
C ASN A 220 2.66 89.62 -18.93
N SER A 221 2.42 89.40 -20.22
CA SER A 221 2.93 90.26 -21.30
C SER A 221 2.32 91.66 -21.24
N LEU A 222 1.00 91.77 -21.05
CA LEU A 222 0.28 93.04 -20.92
C LEU A 222 0.74 93.81 -19.68
N LEU A 223 0.94 93.14 -18.55
CA LEU A 223 1.47 93.75 -17.33
C LEU A 223 2.88 94.30 -17.56
N ARG A 224 3.76 93.61 -18.30
CA ARG A 224 5.08 94.16 -18.65
C ARG A 224 4.97 95.39 -19.54
N ILE A 225 4.09 95.36 -20.55
CA ILE A 225 3.85 96.51 -21.43
C ILE A 225 3.34 97.70 -20.61
N ALA A 226 2.33 97.49 -19.77
CA ALA A 226 1.76 98.54 -18.91
C ALA A 226 2.78 99.09 -17.91
N LEU A 227 3.67 98.25 -17.36
CA LEU A 227 4.77 98.70 -16.50
C LEU A 227 5.77 99.57 -17.29
N VAL A 228 6.15 99.17 -18.50
CA VAL A 228 7.06 99.97 -19.34
C VAL A 228 6.41 101.30 -19.73
N GLU A 229 5.15 101.31 -20.17
CA GLU A 229 4.41 102.54 -20.48
C GLU A 229 4.28 103.45 -19.25
N LYS A 230 3.98 102.88 -18.07
CA LYS A 230 3.95 103.63 -16.80
C LYS A 230 5.31 104.26 -16.52
N GLU A 231 6.41 103.51 -16.64
CA GLU A 231 7.75 104.06 -16.45
C GLU A 231 8.10 105.13 -17.48
N GLU A 232 7.66 105.01 -18.73
CA GLU A 232 7.83 106.05 -19.77
C GLU A 232 7.04 107.33 -19.45
N VAL A 233 5.81 107.18 -18.95
CA VAL A 233 5.00 108.31 -18.46
C VAL A 233 5.68 108.95 -17.25
N GLU A 234 6.17 108.18 -16.28
CA GLU A 234 6.92 108.71 -15.14
C GLU A 234 8.23 109.39 -15.55
N ARG A 235 8.96 108.86 -16.55
CA ARG A 235 10.16 109.49 -17.13
C ARG A 235 9.83 110.77 -17.90
N SER A 236 8.71 110.84 -18.62
CA SER A 236 8.29 112.06 -19.33
C SER A 236 7.79 113.13 -18.35
N LEU A 237 7.09 112.72 -17.29
CA LEU A 237 6.61 113.59 -16.22
C LEU A 237 7.76 114.13 -15.35
N SER A 238 8.80 113.33 -15.11
CA SER A 238 10.03 113.78 -14.43
C SER A 238 10.92 114.68 -15.31
N ARG A 239 10.83 114.64 -16.64
CA ARG A 239 11.44 115.64 -17.55
C ARG A 239 10.74 117.00 -17.53
N LEU A 240 9.48 117.07 -17.10
CA LEU A 240 8.69 118.29 -16.91
C LEU A 240 9.00 119.01 -15.57
N LYS A 241 10.18 118.79 -14.97
CA LYS A 241 10.59 119.38 -13.68
C LYS A 241 11.05 120.85 -13.82
N GLY A 242 10.22 121.70 -14.43
CA GLY A 242 10.39 123.15 -14.48
C GLY A 242 9.12 123.87 -14.98
N SER A 243 8.65 124.87 -14.22
CA SER A 243 7.45 125.71 -14.42
C SER A 243 6.06 125.07 -14.16
N GLY A 244 5.22 125.76 -13.38
CA GLY A 244 4.00 125.23 -12.75
C GLY A 244 2.71 125.29 -13.58
N GLU A 245 2.66 126.06 -14.67
CA GLU A 245 1.43 126.27 -15.45
C GLU A 245 1.32 125.40 -16.72
N GLN A 246 2.43 125.13 -17.42
CA GLN A 246 2.45 124.13 -18.51
C GLN A 246 2.16 122.70 -18.01
N LYS A 247 2.39 122.40 -16.72
CA LYS A 247 2.14 121.08 -16.11
C LYS A 247 0.67 120.69 -16.06
N LYS A 248 -0.24 121.61 -15.70
CA LYS A 248 -1.66 121.27 -15.54
C LYS A 248 -2.33 120.94 -16.87
N VAL A 249 -2.02 121.69 -17.93
CA VAL A 249 -2.63 121.51 -19.26
C VAL A 249 -2.13 120.23 -19.94
N THR A 250 -0.84 119.91 -19.80
CA THR A 250 -0.26 118.68 -20.39
C THR A 250 -0.65 117.41 -19.64
N ILE A 251 -0.78 117.46 -18.31
CA ILE A 251 -1.31 116.34 -17.51
C ILE A 251 -2.79 116.08 -17.85
N LEU A 252 -3.60 117.12 -18.03
CA LEU A 252 -5.00 117.00 -18.46
C LEU A 252 -5.12 116.41 -19.87
N GLN A 253 -4.30 116.84 -20.84
CA GLN A 253 -4.31 116.26 -22.19
C GLN A 253 -3.82 114.81 -22.23
N PHE A 254 -2.90 114.42 -21.35
CA PHE A 254 -2.46 113.03 -21.23
C PHE A 254 -3.54 112.15 -20.58
N ALA A 255 -4.23 112.65 -19.55
CA ALA A 255 -5.37 111.99 -18.94
C ALA A 255 -6.55 111.84 -19.92
N GLU A 256 -6.81 112.86 -20.74
CA GLU A 256 -7.85 112.86 -21.78
C GLU A 256 -7.55 111.84 -22.90
N ARG A 257 -6.30 111.78 -23.39
CA ARG A 257 -5.89 110.74 -24.36
C ARG A 257 -5.87 109.34 -23.77
N GLY A 258 -5.52 109.19 -22.49
CA GLY A 258 -5.60 107.92 -21.76
C GLY A 258 -7.03 107.42 -21.68
N LEU A 259 -7.97 108.27 -21.25
CA LEU A 259 -9.40 107.95 -21.14
C LEU A 259 -10.05 107.57 -22.48
N GLN A 260 -9.66 108.25 -23.57
CA GLN A 260 -10.15 107.94 -24.92
C GLN A 260 -9.69 106.55 -25.41
N LYS A 261 -8.47 106.12 -25.05
CA LYS A 261 -7.89 104.84 -25.50
C LYS A 261 -8.49 103.62 -24.78
N VAL A 262 -9.02 103.80 -23.56
CA VAL A 262 -9.78 102.78 -22.80
C VAL A 262 -11.30 102.88 -22.97
N GLY A 263 -11.79 103.67 -23.94
CA GLY A 263 -13.18 103.63 -24.39
C GLY A 263 -14.21 104.38 -23.52
N PHE A 264 -13.77 105.22 -22.57
CA PHE A 264 -14.70 106.10 -21.82
C PHE A 264 -14.92 107.43 -22.57
N GLY A 265 -15.75 107.39 -23.61
CA GLY A 265 -16.27 108.58 -24.27
C GLY A 265 -17.54 109.08 -23.57
N PHE A 266 -17.47 110.27 -22.96
CA PHE A 266 -18.63 110.98 -22.39
C PHE A 266 -19.65 111.32 -23.48
N ILE A 267 -20.87 110.77 -23.38
CA ILE A 267 -22.04 111.20 -24.14
C ILE A 267 -22.63 112.43 -23.43
N MET A 268 -22.30 113.63 -23.90
CA MET A 268 -22.97 114.87 -23.49
C MET A 268 -24.01 115.21 -24.57
N GLY A 269 -25.26 114.82 -24.34
CA GLY A 269 -26.41 115.15 -25.19
C GLY A 269 -26.77 116.63 -25.08
N ALA A 270 -26.85 117.30 -26.21
CA ALA A 270 -27.31 118.67 -26.35
C ALA A 270 -28.83 118.71 -26.58
N SER A 271 -29.50 119.52 -25.76
CA SER A 271 -30.92 119.83 -25.75
C SER A 271 -31.37 120.56 -27.03
N SER A 272 -32.50 120.16 -27.62
CA SER A 272 -33.36 121.08 -28.37
C SER A 272 -34.74 120.48 -28.67
N GLY A 273 -35.79 121.23 -28.31
CA GLY A 273 -37.20 121.07 -28.68
C GLY A 273 -37.97 119.92 -28.02
N ASP A 274 -39.23 120.01 -27.65
CA ASP A 274 -40.19 121.10 -27.40
C ASP A 274 -41.50 120.34 -27.12
N THR A 275 -42.22 120.64 -26.03
CA THR A 275 -43.68 120.38 -25.84
C THR A 275 -44.12 118.88 -25.86
N VAL A 276 -44.94 118.35 -24.96
CA VAL A 276 -46.28 118.74 -24.52
C VAL A 276 -46.64 117.87 -23.29
N ASP A 277 -47.21 118.52 -22.27
CA ASP A 277 -48.14 118.08 -21.22
C ASP A 277 -47.84 116.87 -20.30
N ASP A 278 -47.57 117.19 -19.02
CA ASP A 278 -48.18 116.49 -17.88
C ASP A 278 -48.40 117.48 -16.73
N GLU A 279 -49.64 117.95 -16.53
CA GLU A 279 -50.08 118.68 -15.34
C GLU A 279 -51.32 118.00 -14.75
N ILE A 280 -51.11 117.18 -13.72
CA ILE A 280 -52.12 116.83 -12.74
C ILE A 280 -51.53 117.03 -11.34
N SER A 281 -51.94 118.16 -10.76
CA SER A 281 -52.43 118.32 -9.39
C SER A 281 -51.47 118.15 -8.20
N THR A 282 -51.29 119.24 -7.45
CA THR A 282 -51.70 119.43 -6.03
C THR A 282 -50.73 120.43 -5.36
N THR A 283 -51.16 121.62 -4.95
CA THR A 283 -51.69 121.99 -3.61
C THR A 283 -51.69 123.54 -3.57
N GLY A 284 -52.52 124.30 -2.85
CA GLY A 284 -53.60 124.02 -1.92
C GLY A 284 -54.24 125.38 -1.56
N GLU A 285 -55.56 125.45 -1.60
CA GLU A 285 -56.35 126.58 -1.10
C GLU A 285 -56.64 126.41 0.40
N LYS A 286 -56.71 127.55 1.08
CA LYS A 286 -56.97 127.68 2.51
C LYS A 286 -58.43 127.35 2.87
N SER A 287 -58.56 126.84 4.09
CA SER A 287 -59.56 127.23 5.10
C SER A 287 -60.68 126.23 5.41
N GLU A 288 -60.66 125.83 6.68
CA GLU A 288 -61.79 125.48 7.56
C GLU A 288 -62.38 124.05 7.52
N SER A 289 -62.01 123.30 8.57
CA SER A 289 -62.87 122.39 9.35
C SER A 289 -63.24 121.02 8.75
N SER A 290 -62.40 119.98 8.95
CA SER A 290 -62.84 118.59 9.27
C SER A 290 -61.64 117.63 9.52
N GLU A 291 -60.92 117.76 10.63
CA GLU A 291 -59.74 116.91 10.97
C GLU A 291 -60.08 115.53 11.55
N CYS A 292 -61.36 115.13 11.64
CA CYS A 292 -61.76 113.85 12.27
C CYS A 292 -62.02 112.70 11.28
N GLU A 293 -62.06 112.95 9.97
CA GLU A 293 -62.35 111.90 8.97
C GLU A 293 -61.08 111.32 8.31
N GLU A 294 -60.02 112.12 8.15
CA GLU A 294 -58.79 111.73 7.44
C GLU A 294 -57.89 110.81 8.29
N GLU A 295 -57.82 111.02 9.62
CA GLU A 295 -57.15 110.11 10.56
C GLU A 295 -57.86 108.75 10.66
N VAL A 296 -59.20 108.75 10.58
CA VAL A 296 -60.00 107.52 10.61
C VAL A 296 -59.78 106.72 9.33
N VAL A 297 -59.72 107.37 8.16
CA VAL A 297 -59.41 106.70 6.88
C VAL A 297 -57.97 106.17 6.86
N SER A 298 -57.00 106.90 7.40
CA SER A 298 -55.62 106.43 7.56
C SER A 298 -55.50 105.24 8.52
N LEU A 299 -56.17 105.30 9.68
CA LEU A 299 -56.23 104.20 10.63
C LEU A 299 -56.91 102.94 10.03
N VAL A 300 -57.99 103.12 9.27
CA VAL A 300 -58.65 102.02 8.57
C VAL A 300 -57.71 101.39 7.53
N SER A 301 -56.93 102.19 6.78
CA SER A 301 -55.97 101.68 5.80
C SER A 301 -54.78 100.93 6.44
N THR A 302 -54.31 101.39 7.62
CA THR A 302 -53.25 100.70 8.37
C THR A 302 -53.75 99.41 9.00
N VAL A 303 -54.98 99.38 9.52
CA VAL A 303 -55.61 98.14 9.99
C VAL A 303 -55.86 97.17 8.83
N GLU A 304 -56.29 97.65 7.67
CA GLU A 304 -56.52 96.81 6.50
C GLU A 304 -55.21 96.18 5.97
N THR A 305 -54.12 96.95 5.93
CA THR A 305 -52.79 96.43 5.57
C THR A 305 -52.26 95.43 6.59
N ILE A 306 -52.42 95.69 7.90
CA ILE A 306 -52.09 94.73 8.96
C ILE A 306 -52.92 93.44 8.80
N MET A 307 -54.23 93.54 8.55
CA MET A 307 -55.10 92.38 8.34
C MET A 307 -54.72 91.57 7.10
N LYS A 308 -54.36 92.23 5.99
CA LYS A 308 -53.87 91.54 4.77
C LYS A 308 -52.55 90.82 5.06
N ASN A 309 -51.62 91.47 5.77
CA ASN A 309 -50.34 90.86 6.17
C ASN A 309 -50.54 89.65 7.09
N LEU A 310 -51.39 89.77 8.11
CA LEU A 310 -51.72 88.64 9.00
C LEU A 310 -52.41 87.50 8.25
N ARG A 311 -53.28 87.79 7.28
CA ARG A 311 -53.91 86.75 6.45
C ARG A 311 -52.88 86.03 5.58
N LEU A 312 -51.93 86.75 4.99
CA LEU A 312 -50.83 86.15 4.23
C LEU A 312 -49.96 85.26 5.12
N GLU A 313 -49.60 85.73 6.32
CA GLU A 313 -48.83 84.97 7.29
C GLU A 313 -49.57 83.70 7.75
N ILE A 314 -50.88 83.79 8.02
CA ILE A 314 -51.71 82.61 8.34
C ILE A 314 -51.71 81.60 7.19
N VAL A 315 -51.76 82.04 5.94
CA VAL A 315 -51.70 81.14 4.78
C VAL A 315 -50.32 80.50 4.66
N GLN A 316 -49.24 81.27 4.83
CA GLN A 316 -47.86 80.76 4.80
C GLN A 316 -47.61 79.75 5.93
N LEU A 317 -48.06 80.03 7.15
CA LEU A 317 -47.94 79.10 8.29
C LEU A 317 -48.75 77.81 8.09
N LYS A 318 -49.91 77.89 7.46
CA LYS A 318 -50.70 76.70 7.11
C LYS A 318 -49.98 75.86 6.05
N GLN A 319 -49.40 76.50 5.03
CA GLN A 319 -48.64 75.81 4.00
C GLN A 319 -47.40 75.14 4.60
N SER A 320 -46.63 75.84 5.43
CA SER A 320 -45.44 75.25 6.08
C SER A 320 -45.82 74.11 7.02
N LEU A 321 -46.93 74.23 7.77
CA LEU A 321 -47.44 73.13 8.61
C LEU A 321 -47.78 71.89 7.78
N GLU A 322 -48.37 72.06 6.60
CA GLU A 322 -48.72 70.94 5.73
C GLU A 322 -47.48 70.32 5.08
N GLU A 323 -46.49 71.13 4.71
CA GLU A 323 -45.17 70.66 4.27
C GLU A 323 -44.48 69.85 5.37
N TYR A 324 -44.45 70.34 6.62
CA TYR A 324 -43.91 69.59 7.76
C TYR A 324 -44.65 68.27 8.03
N ARG A 325 -45.97 68.23 7.86
CA ARG A 325 -46.74 66.98 8.00
C ARG A 325 -46.40 65.98 6.91
N SER A 326 -46.29 66.43 5.66
CA SER A 326 -45.86 65.59 4.53
C SER A 326 -44.47 65.01 4.79
N ASP A 327 -43.51 65.85 5.17
CA ASP A 327 -42.13 65.42 5.46
C ASP A 327 -42.08 64.45 6.64
N ASN A 328 -42.83 64.72 7.71
CA ASN A 328 -42.92 63.82 8.86
C ASN A 328 -43.53 62.46 8.47
N TRP A 329 -44.55 62.44 7.61
CA TRP A 329 -45.14 61.20 7.08
C TRP A 329 -44.13 60.42 6.22
N GLN A 330 -43.34 61.10 5.39
CA GLN A 330 -42.28 60.46 4.59
C GLN A 330 -41.19 59.86 5.48
N LEU A 331 -40.72 60.60 6.48
CA LEU A 331 -39.75 60.11 7.47
C LEU A 331 -40.29 58.89 8.21
N GLN A 332 -41.54 58.93 8.67
CA GLN A 332 -42.18 57.79 9.32
C GLN A 332 -42.22 56.57 8.39
N SER A 333 -42.59 56.74 7.12
CA SER A 333 -42.57 55.64 6.14
C SER A 333 -41.17 55.06 5.92
N LEU A 334 -40.13 55.89 5.88
CA LEU A 334 -38.75 55.43 5.77
C LEU A 334 -38.30 54.68 7.02
N THR A 335 -38.63 55.18 8.21
CA THR A 335 -38.33 54.52 9.48
C THR A 335 -39.03 53.16 9.58
N GLU A 336 -40.30 53.05 9.19
CA GLU A 336 -41.01 51.77 9.16
C GLU A 336 -40.39 50.78 8.16
N LYS A 337 -39.96 51.25 6.98
CA LYS A 337 -39.24 50.42 6.01
C LYS A 337 -37.89 49.95 6.55
N GLN A 338 -37.16 50.82 7.24
CA GLN A 338 -35.90 50.46 7.90
C GLN A 338 -36.14 49.44 9.02
N ALA A 339 -37.14 49.65 9.88
CA ALA A 339 -37.49 48.72 10.95
C ALA A 339 -37.86 47.33 10.42
N LYS A 340 -38.63 47.24 9.32
CA LYS A 340 -38.95 45.97 8.66
C LYS A 340 -37.70 45.27 8.14
N LYS A 341 -36.81 45.99 7.44
CA LYS A 341 -35.54 45.43 6.96
C LYS A 341 -34.64 44.96 8.09
N ILE A 342 -34.57 45.71 9.20
CA ILE A 342 -33.80 45.30 10.38
C ILE A 342 -34.38 44.01 10.96
N ALA A 343 -35.71 43.91 11.12
CA ALA A 343 -36.35 42.70 11.61
C ALA A 343 -36.11 41.47 10.70
N GLU A 344 -36.18 41.65 9.38
CA GLU A 344 -35.84 40.61 8.40
C GLU A 344 -34.36 40.19 8.47
N CYS A 345 -33.43 41.15 8.61
CA CYS A 345 -32.02 40.85 8.80
C CYS A 345 -31.77 40.11 10.13
N THR A 346 -32.46 40.50 11.21
CA THR A 346 -32.32 39.83 12.51
C THR A 346 -32.78 38.37 12.46
N THR A 347 -33.91 38.07 11.81
CA THR A 347 -34.37 36.67 11.65
C THR A 347 -33.44 35.88 10.74
N TYR A 348 -32.91 36.49 9.68
CA TYR A 348 -31.93 35.85 8.81
C TYR A 348 -30.63 35.51 9.55
N ILE A 349 -30.10 36.43 10.36
CA ILE A 349 -28.91 36.19 11.19
C ILE A 349 -29.16 35.04 12.17
N SER A 350 -30.30 35.04 12.87
CA SER A 350 -30.65 33.96 13.81
C SER A 350 -30.72 32.58 13.12
N ASN A 351 -31.30 32.50 11.92
CA ASN A 351 -31.33 31.26 11.13
C ASN A 351 -29.93 30.78 10.72
N LEU A 352 -29.01 31.71 10.42
CA LEU A 352 -27.62 31.38 10.10
C LEU A 352 -26.87 30.85 11.32
N GLU A 353 -27.04 31.49 12.49
CA GLU A 353 -26.44 31.05 13.75
C GLU A 353 -26.92 29.64 14.14
N GLU A 354 -28.22 29.35 13.99
CA GLU A 354 -28.72 28.00 14.23
C GLU A 354 -28.14 26.95 13.27
N ARG A 355 -27.98 27.32 11.99
CA ARG A 355 -27.37 26.42 10.99
C ARG A 355 -25.90 26.18 11.32
N GLU A 356 -25.16 27.22 11.70
CA GLU A 356 -23.79 27.12 12.18
C GLU A 356 -23.69 26.20 13.39
N ASN A 357 -24.54 26.40 14.40
CA ASN A 357 -24.59 25.56 15.60
C ASN A 357 -24.91 24.09 15.28
N ARG A 358 -25.81 23.81 14.33
CA ARG A 358 -26.09 22.44 13.87
C ARG A 358 -24.89 21.83 13.17
N VAL A 359 -24.22 22.57 12.29
CA VAL A 359 -23.02 22.10 11.59
C VAL A 359 -21.88 21.85 12.58
N ALA A 360 -21.66 22.74 13.55
CA ALA A 360 -20.65 22.58 14.59
C ALA A 360 -20.85 21.28 15.39
N LYS A 361 -22.08 21.01 15.85
CA LYS A 361 -22.42 19.75 16.54
C LYS A 361 -22.20 18.51 15.67
N ASN A 362 -22.57 18.58 14.38
CA ASN A 362 -22.33 17.47 13.46
C ASN A 362 -20.83 17.22 13.25
N VAL A 363 -20.03 18.28 13.15
CA VAL A 363 -18.56 18.17 13.04
C VAL A 363 -17.98 17.57 14.32
N GLU A 364 -18.40 18.01 15.51
CA GLU A 364 -17.97 17.43 16.79
C GLU A 364 -18.29 15.93 16.88
N GLN A 365 -19.48 15.52 16.46
CA GLN A 365 -19.88 14.11 16.41
C GLN A 365 -18.98 13.31 15.46
N LEU A 366 -18.77 13.79 14.23
CA LEU A 366 -17.90 13.14 13.26
C LEU A 366 -16.45 13.05 13.77
N VAL A 367 -15.94 14.09 14.42
CA VAL A 367 -14.61 14.06 15.04
C VAL A 367 -14.54 12.98 16.11
N SER A 368 -15.55 12.87 16.98
CA SER A 368 -15.59 11.82 18.01
C SER A 368 -15.68 10.40 17.44
N GLU A 369 -16.37 10.22 16.31
CA GLU A 369 -16.44 8.96 15.59
C GLU A 369 -15.09 8.61 14.94
N ILE A 370 -14.44 9.59 14.31
CA ILE A 370 -13.11 9.42 13.73
C ILE A 370 -12.11 9.02 14.81
N THR A 371 -12.10 9.66 15.99
CA THR A 371 -11.18 9.29 17.07
C THR A 371 -11.43 7.88 17.57
N ARG A 372 -12.70 7.46 17.71
CA ARG A 372 -13.05 6.09 18.11
C ARG A 372 -12.60 5.05 17.08
N LEU A 373 -12.77 5.34 15.79
CA LEU A 373 -12.32 4.48 14.71
C LEU A 373 -10.79 4.41 14.64
N GLN A 374 -10.09 5.51 14.91
CA GLN A 374 -8.62 5.53 15.00
C GLN A 374 -8.13 4.62 16.13
N GLU A 375 -8.71 4.70 17.33
CA GLU A 375 -8.38 3.80 18.45
C GLU A 375 -8.68 2.33 18.11
N GLU A 376 -9.73 2.06 17.34
CA GLU A 376 -10.02 0.71 16.88
C GLU A 376 -8.98 0.21 15.87
N VAL A 377 -8.59 1.05 14.90
CA VAL A 377 -7.53 0.73 13.95
C VAL A 377 -6.20 0.47 14.67
N GLU A 378 -5.87 1.24 15.70
CA GLU A 378 -4.68 1.01 16.53
C GLU A 378 -4.76 -0.35 17.26
N ARG A 379 -5.90 -0.68 17.87
CA ARG A 379 -6.11 -2.00 18.49
C ARG A 379 -5.96 -3.16 17.50
N TRP A 380 -6.53 -3.04 16.29
CA TRP A 380 -6.37 -4.07 15.25
C TRP A 380 -4.94 -4.17 14.75
N ARG A 381 -4.22 -3.04 14.65
CA ARG A 381 -2.79 -3.03 14.29
C ARG A 381 -1.96 -3.78 15.32
N GLU A 382 -2.13 -3.48 16.60
CA GLU A 382 -1.40 -4.15 17.69
C GLU A 382 -1.69 -5.65 17.71
N ALA A 383 -2.94 -6.06 17.51
CA ALA A 383 -3.29 -7.49 17.40
C ALA A 383 -2.58 -8.17 16.23
N CYS A 384 -2.56 -7.54 15.05
CA CYS A 384 -1.83 -8.05 13.88
C CYS A 384 -0.32 -8.16 14.13
N GLU A 385 0.28 -7.17 14.82
CA GLU A 385 1.71 -7.19 15.15
C GLU A 385 2.04 -8.37 16.09
N LEU A 386 1.20 -8.61 17.11
CA LEU A 386 1.37 -9.76 18.01
C LEU A 386 1.21 -11.11 17.28
N GLU A 387 0.26 -11.23 16.35
CA GLU A 387 0.12 -12.43 15.52
C GLU A 387 1.33 -12.67 14.62
N VAL A 388 1.89 -11.60 14.04
CA VAL A 388 3.12 -11.67 13.25
C VAL A 388 4.31 -12.10 14.12
N GLU A 389 4.46 -11.53 15.31
CA GLU A 389 5.52 -11.92 16.26
C GLU A 389 5.39 -13.39 16.69
N ALA A 390 4.18 -13.85 16.98
CA ALA A 390 3.89 -15.26 17.27
C ALA A 390 4.23 -16.16 16.07
N GLY A 391 3.85 -15.75 14.86
CA GLY A 391 4.19 -16.45 13.61
C GLY A 391 5.71 -16.56 13.40
N ILE A 392 6.45 -15.49 13.65
CA ILE A 392 7.92 -15.48 13.58
C ILE A 392 8.52 -16.46 14.60
N HIS A 393 7.95 -16.54 15.82
CA HIS A 393 8.41 -17.48 16.84
C HIS A 393 8.23 -18.94 16.39
N VAL A 394 7.05 -19.28 15.87
CA VAL A 394 6.73 -20.62 15.36
C VAL A 394 7.63 -21.01 14.19
N ILE A 395 7.87 -20.09 13.25
CA ILE A 395 8.82 -20.33 12.14
C ILE A 395 10.22 -20.63 12.68
N LYS A 396 10.70 -19.86 13.65
CA LYS A 396 12.01 -20.10 14.28
C LYS A 396 12.07 -21.47 14.98
N GLU A 397 10.99 -21.93 15.60
CA GLU A 397 10.89 -23.28 16.17
C GLU A 397 10.98 -24.37 15.10
N HIS A 398 10.17 -24.29 14.06
CA HIS A 398 10.23 -25.24 12.95
C HIS A 398 11.58 -25.25 12.24
N GLU A 399 12.26 -24.10 12.11
CA GLU A 399 13.62 -24.05 11.59
C GLU A 399 14.65 -24.74 12.50
N ARG A 400 14.45 -24.72 13.83
CA ARG A 400 15.29 -25.49 14.76
C ARG A 400 15.01 -26.99 14.60
N GLU A 401 13.76 -27.41 14.58
CA GLU A 401 13.37 -28.81 14.37
C GLU A 401 13.89 -29.34 13.03
N ALA A 402 13.71 -28.60 11.94
CA ALA A 402 14.20 -28.96 10.62
C ALA A 402 15.74 -29.04 10.56
N ARG A 403 16.46 -28.28 11.40
CA ARG A 403 17.91 -28.44 11.55
C ARG A 403 18.26 -29.74 12.25
N ILE A 404 17.61 -30.04 13.37
CA ILE A 404 17.82 -31.29 14.13
C ILE A 404 17.53 -32.51 13.23
N PHE A 405 16.39 -32.52 12.53
CA PHE A 405 16.06 -33.63 11.62
C PHE A 405 17.06 -33.78 10.48
N ARG A 406 17.59 -32.69 9.93
CA ARG A 406 18.66 -32.76 8.91
C ARG A 406 19.94 -33.38 9.48
N GLU A 407 20.32 -33.04 10.70
CA GLU A 407 21.48 -33.63 11.36
C GLU A 407 21.28 -35.12 11.65
N GLU A 408 20.11 -35.51 12.15
CA GLU A 408 19.76 -36.92 12.40
C GLU A 408 19.72 -37.74 11.11
N LEU A 409 19.12 -37.19 10.04
CA LEU A 409 19.11 -37.81 8.72
C LEU A 409 20.53 -37.95 8.17
N GLY A 410 21.40 -36.96 8.39
CA GLY A 410 22.82 -37.04 8.06
C GLY A 410 23.55 -38.17 8.80
N LYS A 411 23.31 -38.33 10.10
CA LYS A 411 23.87 -39.43 10.92
C LYS A 411 23.36 -40.80 10.47
N ALA A 412 22.07 -40.92 10.16
CA ALA A 412 21.46 -42.15 9.67
C ALA A 412 22.04 -42.54 8.29
N LYS A 413 22.20 -41.56 7.38
CA LYS A 413 22.83 -41.76 6.09
C LYS A 413 24.28 -42.23 6.21
N ALA A 414 25.08 -41.58 7.05
CA ALA A 414 26.46 -42.00 7.31
C ALA A 414 26.52 -43.43 7.87
N SER A 415 25.61 -43.77 8.80
CA SER A 415 25.51 -45.12 9.35
C SER A 415 25.15 -46.15 8.26
N LEU A 416 24.17 -45.83 7.41
CA LEU A 416 23.79 -46.67 6.27
C LEU A 416 24.94 -46.88 5.29
N ASP A 417 25.72 -45.84 4.97
CA ASP A 417 26.89 -45.94 4.10
C ASP A 417 27.95 -46.88 4.71
N THR A 418 28.19 -46.83 6.03
CA THR A 418 29.11 -47.76 6.69
C THR A 418 28.61 -49.21 6.65
N LEU A 419 27.30 -49.44 6.82
CA LEU A 419 26.71 -50.78 6.74
C LEU A 419 26.75 -51.31 5.31
N THR A 420 26.50 -50.46 4.32
CA THR A 420 26.59 -50.80 2.91
C THR A 420 28.03 -51.19 2.53
N ASN A 421 29.03 -50.46 3.03
CA ASN A 421 30.44 -50.81 2.82
C ASN A 421 30.81 -52.13 3.51
N LYS A 422 30.31 -52.38 4.73
CA LYS A 422 30.49 -53.67 5.42
C LYS A 422 29.86 -54.82 4.64
N LEU A 423 28.65 -54.62 4.11
CA LEU A 423 27.96 -55.62 3.27
C LEU A 423 28.80 -55.96 2.04
N LYS A 424 29.31 -54.95 1.31
CA LYS A 424 30.20 -55.16 0.16
C LYS A 424 31.46 -55.95 0.52
N LEU A 425 32.08 -55.67 1.67
CA LEU A 425 33.23 -56.44 2.15
C LEU A 425 32.87 -57.89 2.48
N LYS A 426 31.69 -58.13 3.07
CA LYS A 426 31.20 -59.49 3.34
C LYS A 426 30.89 -60.25 2.05
N GLU A 427 30.32 -59.57 1.06
CA GLU A 427 30.09 -60.13 -0.28
C GLU A 427 31.41 -60.52 -0.95
N GLN A 428 32.41 -59.64 -0.96
CA GLN A 428 33.75 -59.94 -1.47
C GLN A 428 34.42 -61.11 -0.73
N LEU A 429 34.27 -61.17 0.60
CA LEU A 429 34.81 -62.27 1.41
C LEU A 429 34.09 -63.60 1.10
N ALA A 430 32.78 -63.58 0.89
CA ALA A 430 32.03 -64.75 0.45
C ALA A 430 32.48 -65.22 -0.95
N SER A 431 32.66 -64.30 -1.90
CA SER A 431 33.21 -64.64 -3.23
C SER A 431 34.62 -65.24 -3.14
N ALA A 432 35.48 -64.70 -2.28
CA ALA A 432 36.82 -65.25 -2.05
C ALA A 432 36.79 -66.63 -1.39
N ALA A 433 35.88 -66.86 -0.44
CA ALA A 433 35.70 -68.16 0.20
C ALA A 433 35.21 -69.22 -0.80
N VAL A 434 34.25 -68.88 -1.67
CA VAL A 434 33.79 -69.77 -2.76
C VAL A 434 34.94 -70.08 -3.71
N ALA A 435 35.70 -69.07 -4.16
CA ALA A 435 36.87 -69.30 -5.02
C ALA A 435 37.94 -70.18 -4.36
N ALA A 436 38.19 -70.00 -3.06
CA ALA A 436 39.12 -70.83 -2.29
C ALA A 436 38.61 -72.28 -2.15
N GLN A 437 37.32 -72.47 -1.91
CA GLN A 437 36.69 -73.78 -1.87
C GLN A 437 36.80 -74.49 -3.22
N GLU A 438 36.52 -73.80 -4.33
CA GLU A 438 36.69 -74.34 -5.68
C GLU A 438 38.14 -74.74 -5.95
N ALA A 439 39.11 -73.92 -5.53
CA ALA A 439 40.54 -74.25 -5.66
C ALA A 439 40.93 -75.48 -4.82
N ALA A 440 40.42 -75.60 -3.59
CA ALA A 440 40.64 -76.75 -2.73
C ALA A 440 40.02 -78.03 -3.32
N GLN A 441 38.80 -77.96 -3.84
CA GLN A 441 38.13 -79.07 -4.53
C GLN A 441 38.93 -79.51 -5.77
N LYS A 442 39.42 -78.56 -6.58
CA LYS A 442 40.31 -78.86 -7.73
C LYS A 442 41.58 -79.57 -7.26
N SER A 443 42.19 -79.13 -6.16
CA SER A 443 43.38 -79.79 -5.60
C SER A 443 43.09 -81.20 -5.09
N LEU A 444 41.94 -81.40 -4.43
CA LEU A 444 41.49 -82.71 -3.95
C LEU A 444 41.26 -83.67 -5.13
N HIS A 445 40.55 -83.22 -6.17
CA HIS A 445 40.36 -84.01 -7.39
C HIS A 445 41.67 -84.45 -8.04
N VAL A 446 42.70 -83.59 -8.05
CA VAL A 446 44.03 -83.96 -8.56
C VAL A 446 44.70 -85.00 -7.65
N ALA A 447 44.56 -84.87 -6.33
CA ALA A 447 45.10 -85.85 -5.38
C ALA A 447 44.40 -87.21 -5.52
N ASP A 448 43.07 -87.23 -5.61
CA ASP A 448 42.28 -88.45 -5.79
C ASP A 448 42.63 -89.14 -7.12
N ARG A 449 42.79 -88.37 -8.19
CA ARG A 449 43.26 -88.90 -9.48
C ARG A 449 44.64 -89.54 -9.36
N ARG A 450 45.60 -88.86 -8.71
CA ARG A 450 46.95 -89.42 -8.48
C ARG A 450 46.92 -90.66 -7.60
N ALA A 451 46.06 -90.69 -6.58
CA ALA A 451 45.90 -91.84 -5.70
C ALA A 451 45.32 -93.05 -6.47
N ALA A 452 44.32 -92.82 -7.33
CA ALA A 452 43.78 -93.85 -8.23
C ALA A 452 44.87 -94.40 -9.18
N GLU A 453 45.63 -93.52 -9.84
CA GLU A 453 46.75 -93.92 -10.71
C GLU A 453 47.83 -94.73 -9.95
N LEU A 454 48.14 -94.37 -8.70
CA LEU A 454 49.07 -95.12 -7.85
C LEU A 454 48.50 -96.48 -7.41
N ASN A 455 47.21 -96.55 -7.07
CA ASN A 455 46.56 -97.81 -6.69
C ASN A 455 46.52 -98.78 -7.87
N GLU A 456 46.16 -98.31 -9.08
CA GLU A 456 46.26 -99.13 -10.31
C GLU A 456 47.68 -99.68 -10.49
N ARG A 457 48.71 -98.86 -10.22
CA ARG A 457 50.10 -99.31 -10.30
C ARG A 457 50.46 -100.33 -9.23
N ILE A 458 49.95 -100.18 -8.00
CA ILE A 458 50.14 -101.14 -6.92
C ILE A 458 49.44 -102.45 -7.27
N GLU A 459 48.18 -102.42 -7.71
CA GLU A 459 47.42 -103.59 -8.12
C GLU A 459 48.13 -104.37 -9.23
N GLU A 460 48.67 -103.67 -10.24
CA GLU A 460 49.48 -104.28 -11.29
C GLU A 460 50.76 -104.93 -10.72
N LEU A 461 51.47 -104.25 -9.81
CA LEU A 461 52.64 -104.84 -9.14
C LEU A 461 52.29 -106.04 -8.25
N THR A 462 51.14 -106.01 -7.58
CA THR A 462 50.63 -107.13 -6.77
C THR A 462 50.25 -108.30 -7.65
N ARG A 463 49.58 -108.07 -8.79
CA ARG A 463 49.30 -109.09 -9.79
C ARG A 463 50.59 -109.70 -10.34
N GLN A 464 51.62 -108.88 -10.60
CA GLN A 464 52.95 -109.36 -11.00
C GLN A 464 53.60 -110.21 -9.89
N LEU A 465 53.45 -109.85 -8.61
CA LEU A 465 53.92 -110.64 -7.48
C LEU A 465 53.17 -111.98 -7.38
N GLU A 466 51.85 -112.00 -7.48
CA GLU A 466 51.04 -113.24 -7.47
C GLU A 466 51.43 -114.18 -8.62
N VAL A 467 51.69 -113.65 -9.81
CA VAL A 467 52.21 -114.43 -10.96
C VAL A 467 53.64 -114.94 -10.69
N ALA A 468 54.48 -114.16 -10.00
CA ALA A 468 55.82 -114.60 -9.60
C ALA A 468 55.78 -115.68 -8.50
N ASP A 469 54.84 -115.58 -7.55
CA ASP A 469 54.66 -116.49 -6.43
C ASP A 469 54.04 -117.83 -6.88
N SER A 470 53.07 -117.79 -7.79
CA SER A 470 52.51 -118.99 -8.45
C SER A 470 53.48 -119.71 -9.39
N ARG A 471 54.50 -118.99 -9.92
CA ARG A 471 55.67 -119.62 -10.56
C ARG A 471 56.72 -120.12 -9.55
N GLY A 472 56.61 -119.73 -8.29
CA GLY A 472 57.59 -119.88 -7.21
C GLY A 472 57.39 -121.08 -6.27
N GLU A 473 56.35 -121.90 -6.44
CA GLU A 473 56.11 -123.08 -5.58
C GLU A 473 57.13 -124.23 -5.71
N ARG A 474 58.17 -124.08 -6.55
CA ARG A 474 59.28 -125.05 -6.63
C ARG A 474 60.62 -124.60 -6.03
N ASN A 475 60.74 -123.40 -5.45
CA ASN A 475 62.01 -122.98 -4.83
C ASN A 475 61.83 -122.38 -3.43
N ILE A 476 61.54 -123.29 -2.52
CA ILE A 476 61.75 -123.28 -1.08
C ILE A 476 62.90 -122.36 -0.59
N ARG A 477 62.53 -121.51 0.37
CA ARG A 477 63.31 -121.04 1.55
C ARG A 477 64.68 -120.41 1.28
N ARG A 478 64.79 -119.09 1.46
CA ARG A 478 66.01 -118.44 1.99
C ARG A 478 65.73 -117.03 2.57
N LYS A 479 65.84 -116.96 3.90
CA LYS A 479 66.17 -115.80 4.76
C LYS A 479 65.25 -114.57 4.70
N VAL A 480 64.31 -114.54 5.65
CA VAL A 480 63.87 -113.30 6.30
C VAL A 480 65.10 -112.52 6.77
N ARG A 481 65.29 -111.32 6.24
CA ARG A 481 66.08 -110.28 6.90
C ARG A 481 65.12 -109.17 7.28
N HIS A 482 64.93 -108.98 8.58
CA HIS A 482 64.42 -107.75 9.13
C HIS A 482 65.26 -106.59 8.59
N ILE A 483 64.68 -105.75 7.72
CA ILE A 483 65.24 -104.44 7.40
C ILE A 483 64.30 -103.44 8.04
N CYS A 484 64.77 -102.97 9.20
CA CYS A 484 64.25 -101.89 9.99
C CYS A 484 63.94 -100.65 9.13
N TRP A 485 62.71 -100.16 9.29
CA TRP A 485 62.21 -98.92 8.71
C TRP A 485 63.06 -97.73 9.21
N PRO A 486 63.68 -96.92 8.34
CA PRO A 486 64.51 -95.83 8.79
C PRO A 486 63.65 -94.60 9.12
N TRP A 487 63.23 -94.49 10.38
CA TRP A 487 63.07 -93.17 10.98
C TRP A 487 64.48 -92.57 11.19
N ARG A 488 64.85 -91.56 10.41
CA ARG A 488 65.86 -90.57 10.82
C ARG A 488 65.39 -89.16 10.53
N ALA A 489 65.01 -88.50 11.61
CA ALA A 489 65.36 -87.14 12.03
C ALA A 489 65.83 -86.18 10.93
N PHE A 490 64.94 -85.25 10.56
CA PHE A 490 65.36 -83.92 10.12
C PHE A 490 66.05 -83.23 11.29
N LYS A 491 67.38 -83.33 11.31
CA LYS A 491 68.25 -82.64 12.25
C LYS A 491 68.42 -81.20 11.77
N VAL A 492 67.94 -80.28 12.61
CA VAL A 492 68.32 -78.86 12.65
C VAL A 492 69.85 -78.73 12.71
N ILE A 493 70.45 -77.88 11.87
CA ILE A 493 71.79 -77.30 12.06
C ILE A 493 71.72 -75.79 11.69
N PRO A 494 72.46 -74.89 12.39
CA PRO A 494 72.15 -73.47 12.55
C PRO A 494 72.98 -72.49 11.67
N GLY A 495 72.44 -71.27 11.45
CA GLY A 495 73.09 -70.02 10.96
C GLY A 495 73.63 -70.04 9.52
N GLY A 496 73.06 -69.36 8.50
CA GLY A 496 72.89 -67.91 8.24
C GLY A 496 73.91 -67.44 7.15
N PRO A 497 73.69 -66.44 6.25
CA PRO A 497 72.54 -65.52 6.05
C PRO A 497 71.97 -65.45 4.59
N LEU A 498 70.89 -64.64 4.46
CA LEU A 498 70.26 -64.04 3.25
C LEU A 498 69.11 -64.79 2.53
N GLY A 499 67.88 -64.33 2.78
CA GLY A 499 66.93 -64.02 1.70
C GLY A 499 65.50 -64.58 1.76
N ARG A 500 64.56 -63.75 2.26
CA ARG A 500 63.13 -63.64 1.87
C ARG A 500 62.06 -64.55 2.51
N ASN A 501 61.37 -63.95 3.50
CA ASN A 501 59.91 -63.77 3.64
C ASN A 501 58.95 -64.94 3.34
N ALA A 502 58.52 -65.65 4.39
CA ALA A 502 57.14 -66.15 4.55
C ALA A 502 56.89 -66.59 6.01
N LYS A 503 56.25 -65.74 6.82
CA LYS A 503 55.71 -66.15 8.13
C LYS A 503 54.25 -66.56 7.97
N ARG A 504 53.94 -67.77 8.45
CA ARG A 504 52.61 -68.26 8.79
C ARG A 504 51.93 -67.31 9.77
N MET A 505 50.62 -67.10 9.62
CA MET A 505 49.74 -66.72 10.73
C MET A 505 48.66 -67.79 10.85
N VAL A 506 48.64 -68.45 12.01
CA VAL A 506 47.53 -69.28 12.49
C VAL A 506 46.55 -68.33 13.20
N PRO A 507 45.23 -68.44 13.02
CA PRO A 507 44.28 -67.76 13.87
C PRO A 507 44.00 -68.58 15.13
N GLU A 508 44.37 -68.05 16.30
CA GLU A 508 43.83 -68.49 17.58
C GLU A 508 42.38 -67.95 17.72
N MET A 509 41.44 -68.87 17.91
CA MET A 509 40.14 -68.56 18.48
C MET A 509 40.24 -68.67 20.00
N GLN A 510 40.15 -67.54 20.71
CA GLN A 510 39.35 -67.35 21.94
C GLN A 510 39.70 -65.99 22.58
N GLY A 511 38.67 -65.22 22.89
CA GLY A 511 38.80 -63.90 23.51
C GLY A 511 37.44 -63.23 23.68
N LEU A 512 36.66 -63.76 24.62
CA LEU A 512 35.41 -63.22 25.12
C LEU A 512 35.68 -62.02 26.06
N LEU A 513 34.79 -61.02 25.99
CA LEU A 513 34.35 -60.11 27.08
C LEU A 513 35.09 -58.77 27.34
N HIS A 514 34.26 -57.72 27.23
CA HIS A 514 34.18 -56.47 28.02
C HIS A 514 35.07 -55.28 27.62
N TYR A 515 34.44 -54.19 27.13
CA TYR A 515 34.04 -53.08 27.99
C TYR A 515 32.99 -52.17 27.34
N ARG A 516 31.99 -51.78 28.13
CA ARG A 516 31.16 -50.58 27.98
C ARG A 516 31.98 -49.38 28.46
N ILE A 517 31.99 -48.29 27.71
CA ILE A 517 31.55 -46.92 28.07
C ILE A 517 31.45 -46.15 26.75
#